data_AF-B0FYC1-F1
#
_entry.id   AF-B0FYC1-F1
#
_cell.length_a   1.000
_cell.length_b   1.000
_cell.length_c   1.000
_cell.angle_alpha   90.00
_cell.angle_beta   90.00
_cell.angle_gamma   90.00
#
_symmetry.space_group_name_H-M   'P 1'
#
loop_
_entity.id
_entity.type
_entity.pdbx_description
1 polymer ?
#
loop_
_entity_poly.entity_id
_entity_poly.type
_entity_poly.pdbx_seq_one_letter_code
_entity_poly.pdbx_strand_id
1 'polypeptide(L)'
;RFNFSHGDHQEQGDRMATVRRAEEIAGKKVGFLLDTKGPEIRTELFEDDAKEYAYTTGDKLRVATKQGIKSTKEVIALNVAGGLDVFDDVEVGKQILVDDGKLGLTVVEKDAVNREFVVLVENDGVIAKQKGVNIPYTKIPFPALAERDNADIRFGLEQGLNFIAISFVRTAKDVEVVRNICKETGNDHVQLFAKIENQQGIDNIDEIIEAADGIMIARGDMGIE
;
A
#
# COMPACT_ATOMS: atom_id res chain seq x y z
N ARG A 1 10.88 9.43 -11.56
CA ARG A 1 10.04 8.77 -10.54
C ARG A 1 10.92 8.47 -9.33
N PHE A 2 10.50 8.94 -8.17
CA PHE A 2 11.11 8.68 -6.87
C PHE A 2 10.10 7.84 -6.09
N ASN A 3 10.41 6.56 -5.86
CA ASN A 3 9.51 5.64 -5.16
C ASN A 3 9.74 5.73 -3.66
N PHE A 4 8.80 6.31 -2.92
CA PHE A 4 8.91 6.54 -1.48
C PHE A 4 8.52 5.33 -0.63
N SER A 5 8.17 4.19 -1.24
CA SER A 5 8.13 2.90 -0.53
C SER A 5 9.49 2.45 -0.02
N HIS A 6 10.58 3.02 -0.55
CA HIS A 6 11.97 2.72 -0.19
C HIS A 6 12.80 3.97 0.06
N GLY A 7 13.86 3.82 0.85
CA GLY A 7 14.75 4.91 1.24
C GLY A 7 14.10 5.87 2.23
N ASP A 8 14.94 6.76 2.78
CA ASP A 8 14.52 7.87 3.63
C ASP A 8 14.55 9.20 2.85
N HIS A 9 14.15 10.29 3.50
CA HIS A 9 14.15 11.62 2.89
C HIS A 9 15.54 12.06 2.44
N GLN A 10 16.60 11.70 3.18
CA GLN A 10 17.97 12.05 2.80
C GLN A 10 18.35 11.37 1.49
N GLU A 11 18.14 10.06 1.39
CA GLU A 11 18.43 9.28 0.18
C GLU A 11 17.61 9.76 -1.03
N GLN A 12 16.33 10.07 -0.83
CA GLN A 12 15.48 10.62 -1.89
C GLN A 12 15.95 12.02 -2.33
N GLY A 13 16.33 12.89 -1.39
CA GLY A 13 16.90 14.20 -1.66
C GLY A 13 18.19 14.12 -2.47
N ASP A 14 19.10 13.20 -2.12
CA ASP A 14 20.35 13.00 -2.84
C ASP A 14 20.12 12.50 -4.28
N ARG A 15 19.12 11.64 -4.48
CA ARG A 15 18.68 11.21 -5.82
C ARG A 15 18.13 12.38 -6.63
N MET A 16 17.29 13.23 -6.01
CA MET A 16 16.74 14.41 -6.66
C MET A 16 17.84 15.41 -7.05
N ALA A 17 18.81 15.66 -6.16
CA ALA A 17 19.97 16.50 -6.42
C ALA A 17 20.83 15.95 -7.58
N THR A 18 21.00 14.62 -7.65
CA THR A 18 21.69 13.96 -8.77
C THR A 18 20.99 14.23 -10.09
N VAL A 19 19.65 14.15 -10.13
CA VAL A 19 18.88 14.46 -11.35
C VAL A 19 19.04 15.93 -11.73
N ARG A 20 18.99 16.87 -10.77
CA ARG A 20 19.20 18.30 -11.05
C ARG A 20 20.56 18.58 -11.68
N ARG A 21 21.62 17.97 -11.15
CA ARG A 21 22.97 18.04 -11.74
C ARG A 21 23.01 17.49 -13.16
N ALA A 22 22.29 16.40 -13.43
CA ALA A 22 22.19 15.84 -14.78
C ALA A 22 21.47 16.80 -15.74
N GLU A 23 20.42 17.51 -15.29
CA GLU A 23 19.76 18.54 -16.08
C GLU A 23 20.71 19.69 -16.46
N GLU A 24 21.51 20.17 -15.51
CA GLU A 24 22.48 21.24 -15.72
C GLU A 24 23.54 20.86 -16.76
N ILE A 25 24.09 19.65 -16.63
CA ILE A 25 25.11 19.14 -17.56
C ILE A 25 24.52 18.93 -18.97
N ALA A 26 23.31 18.38 -19.05
CA ALA A 26 22.68 18.03 -20.32
C ALA A 26 21.95 19.20 -21.00
N GLY A 27 21.69 20.30 -20.27
CA GLY A 27 20.85 21.41 -20.74
C GLY A 27 19.40 20.99 -21.04
N LYS A 28 18.90 19.95 -20.38
CA LYS A 28 17.56 19.38 -20.60
C LYS A 28 16.81 19.28 -19.29
N LYS A 29 15.50 19.57 -19.33
CA LYS A 29 14.61 19.45 -18.18
C LYS A 29 13.84 18.14 -18.19
N VAL A 30 13.62 17.57 -17.01
CA VAL A 30 12.83 16.37 -16.77
C VAL A 30 11.85 16.59 -15.63
N GLY A 31 10.75 15.83 -15.64
CA GLY A 31 9.75 15.89 -14.58
C GLY A 31 10.18 15.12 -13.32
N PHE A 32 9.90 15.70 -12.16
CA PHE A 32 10.10 15.08 -10.86
C PHE A 32 8.75 14.55 -10.36
N LEU A 33 8.62 13.23 -10.33
CA LEU A 33 7.43 12.52 -9.85
C LEU A 33 7.73 11.80 -8.55
N LEU A 34 7.04 12.16 -7.47
CA LEU A 34 7.00 11.40 -6.23
C LEU A 34 5.91 10.34 -6.35
N ASP A 35 6.24 9.08 -6.05
CA ASP A 35 5.29 7.99 -5.96
C ASP A 35 5.16 7.61 -4.49
N THR A 36 3.98 7.88 -3.93
CA THR A 36 3.67 7.65 -2.52
C THR A 36 3.69 6.16 -2.19
N LYS A 37 3.90 5.83 -0.92
CA LYS A 37 3.84 4.43 -0.50
C LYS A 37 2.39 3.94 -0.46
N GLY A 38 1.49 4.76 0.07
CA GLY A 38 0.09 4.43 0.26
C GLY A 38 -0.17 3.51 1.45
N PRO A 39 -1.45 3.36 1.83
CA PRO A 39 -1.85 2.39 2.85
C PRO A 39 -1.74 0.96 2.30
N GLU A 40 -1.20 0.04 3.11
CA GLU A 40 -1.03 -1.37 2.76
C GLU A 40 -1.32 -2.27 3.97
N ILE A 41 -1.60 -3.54 3.72
CA ILE A 41 -1.55 -4.60 4.73
C ILE A 41 -0.26 -5.39 4.52
N ARG A 42 0.41 -5.74 5.61
CA ARG A 42 1.59 -6.60 5.59
C ARG A 42 1.53 -7.69 6.63
N THR A 43 2.33 -8.73 6.46
CA THR A 43 2.67 -9.65 7.56
C THR A 43 3.57 -8.96 8.57
N GLU A 44 3.37 -9.25 9.85
CA GLU A 44 4.22 -8.72 10.92
C GLU A 44 5.61 -9.38 10.95
N LEU A 45 6.47 -8.88 11.83
CA LEU A 45 7.69 -9.57 12.22
C LEU A 45 7.36 -10.91 12.85
N PHE A 46 8.26 -11.87 12.70
CA PHE A 46 8.07 -13.21 13.22
C PHE A 46 8.65 -13.32 14.63
N GLU A 47 8.11 -14.26 15.41
CA GLU A 47 8.78 -14.75 16.60
C GLU A 47 10.08 -15.45 16.21
N ASP A 48 11.04 -15.42 17.14
CA ASP A 48 12.41 -15.91 16.94
C ASP A 48 13.16 -15.25 15.77
N ASP A 49 14.30 -15.83 15.37
CA ASP A 49 15.08 -15.42 14.20
C ASP A 49 14.55 -16.05 12.89
N ALA A 50 13.29 -16.50 12.88
CA ALA A 50 12.67 -17.10 11.70
C ALA A 50 12.61 -16.10 10.53
N LYS A 51 12.97 -16.57 9.34
CA LYS A 51 12.91 -15.77 8.11
C LYS A 51 11.61 -15.99 7.34
N GLU A 52 11.11 -17.21 7.36
CA GLU A 52 9.94 -17.66 6.63
C GLU A 52 9.34 -18.91 7.29
N TYR A 53 8.05 -19.14 7.06
CA TYR A 53 7.36 -20.37 7.40
C TYR A 53 6.82 -21.01 6.11
N ALA A 54 7.12 -22.29 5.90
CA ALA A 54 6.62 -23.06 4.78
C ALA A 54 5.28 -23.72 5.11
N TYR A 55 4.38 -23.69 4.13
CA TYR A 55 3.04 -24.26 4.18
C TYR A 55 2.78 -25.14 2.96
N THR A 56 1.94 -26.15 3.16
CA THR A 56 1.45 -27.04 2.12
C THR A 56 -0.04 -26.79 1.91
N THR A 57 -0.49 -27.01 0.68
CA THR A 57 -1.90 -26.93 0.29
C THR A 57 -2.79 -27.74 1.25
N GLY A 58 -3.83 -27.11 1.77
CA GLY A 58 -4.76 -27.69 2.74
C GLY A 58 -4.35 -27.53 4.20
N ASP A 59 -3.16 -26.99 4.50
CA ASP A 59 -2.78 -26.62 5.86
C ASP A 59 -3.78 -25.62 6.44
N LYS A 60 -4.04 -25.76 7.75
CA LYS A 60 -4.92 -24.89 8.51
C LYS A 60 -4.09 -24.05 9.47
N LEU A 61 -4.17 -22.73 9.33
CA LEU A 61 -3.50 -21.76 10.20
C LEU A 61 -4.47 -20.63 10.58
N ARG A 62 -3.97 -19.68 11.37
CA ARG A 62 -4.73 -18.50 11.80
C ARG A 62 -4.07 -17.23 11.27
N VAL A 63 -4.88 -16.22 10.99
CA VAL A 63 -4.43 -14.88 10.63
C VAL A 63 -4.99 -13.89 11.64
N ALA A 64 -4.11 -13.24 12.41
CA ALA A 64 -4.50 -12.27 13.43
C ALA A 64 -4.58 -10.86 12.84
N THR A 65 -5.68 -10.16 13.07
CA THR A 65 -5.87 -8.77 12.62
C THR A 65 -5.54 -7.75 13.71
N LYS A 66 -5.45 -8.21 14.97
CA LYS A 66 -5.01 -7.39 16.09
C LYS A 66 -3.55 -6.96 15.90
N GLN A 67 -3.30 -5.67 16.04
CA GLN A 67 -2.00 -5.05 15.80
C GLN A 67 -0.97 -5.33 16.92
N GLY A 68 0.32 -5.29 16.58
CA GLY A 68 1.43 -5.38 17.53
C GLY A 68 1.76 -6.80 18.02
N ILE A 69 1.28 -7.82 17.32
CA ILE A 69 1.56 -9.23 17.61
C ILE A 69 2.62 -9.73 16.63
N LYS A 70 3.58 -10.53 17.11
CA LYS A 70 4.53 -11.21 16.23
C LYS A 70 3.91 -12.48 15.65
N SER A 71 4.27 -12.81 14.43
CA SER A 71 3.77 -14.01 13.77
C SER A 71 4.50 -15.27 14.22
N THR A 72 3.79 -16.38 14.32
CA THR A 72 4.34 -17.74 14.45
C THR A 72 3.96 -18.57 13.22
N LYS A 73 4.32 -19.85 13.21
CA LYS A 73 3.87 -20.77 12.14
C LYS A 73 2.36 -21.05 12.21
N GLU A 74 1.76 -20.95 13.40
CA GLU A 74 0.35 -21.23 13.61
C GLU A 74 -0.52 -19.97 13.45
N VAL A 75 0.05 -18.79 13.71
CA VAL A 75 -0.65 -17.49 13.68
C VAL A 75 0.17 -16.46 12.92
N ILE A 76 -0.27 -16.07 11.72
CA ILE A 76 0.31 -14.96 10.97
C ILE A 76 -0.39 -13.66 11.35
N ALA A 77 0.32 -12.73 11.98
CA ALA A 77 -0.24 -11.45 12.36
C ALA A 77 -0.12 -10.43 11.22
N LEU A 78 -1.14 -9.57 11.08
CA LEU A 78 -1.18 -8.51 10.10
C LEU A 78 -0.77 -7.17 10.72
N ASN A 79 0.12 -6.45 10.05
CA ASN A 79 0.35 -5.03 10.22
C ASN A 79 -0.50 -4.28 9.19
N VAL A 80 -1.50 -3.54 9.65
CA VAL A 80 -2.44 -2.82 8.78
C VAL A 80 -2.17 -1.33 8.91
N ALA A 81 -2.02 -0.62 7.79
CA ALA A 81 -1.82 0.83 7.79
C ALA A 81 -2.87 1.57 8.64
N GLY A 82 -2.40 2.48 9.49
CA GLY A 82 -3.24 3.21 10.45
C GLY A 82 -3.60 2.41 11.72
N GLY A 83 -3.04 1.21 11.90
CA GLY A 83 -3.35 0.34 13.04
C GLY A 83 -4.78 -0.21 13.01
N LEU A 84 -5.36 -0.29 11.82
CA LEU A 84 -6.74 -0.72 11.63
C LEU A 84 -6.89 -2.22 11.91
N ASP A 85 -8.05 -2.58 12.42
CA ASP A 85 -8.43 -3.97 12.60
C ASP A 85 -9.48 -4.34 11.54
N VAL A 86 -9.03 -5.09 10.54
CA VAL A 86 -9.83 -5.46 9.35
C VAL A 86 -10.76 -6.65 9.58
N PHE A 87 -10.85 -7.18 10.80
CA PHE A 87 -11.62 -8.39 11.07
C PHE A 87 -13.08 -8.26 10.64
N ASP A 88 -13.72 -7.12 10.87
CA ASP A 88 -15.14 -6.93 10.58
C ASP A 88 -15.41 -6.71 9.08
N ASP A 89 -14.39 -6.24 8.33
CA ASP A 89 -14.49 -5.95 6.90
C ASP A 89 -14.35 -7.21 6.02
N VAL A 90 -13.73 -8.27 6.55
CA VAL A 90 -13.45 -9.51 5.81
C VAL A 90 -14.50 -10.58 6.11
N GLU A 91 -15.11 -11.14 5.07
CA GLU A 91 -16.12 -12.18 5.19
C GLU A 91 -15.52 -13.60 5.12
N VAL A 92 -16.24 -14.58 5.67
CA VAL A 92 -15.91 -16.00 5.45
C VAL A 92 -16.06 -16.31 3.95
N GLY A 93 -15.13 -17.08 3.41
CA GLY A 93 -15.03 -17.40 1.98
C GLY A 93 -14.15 -16.42 1.18
N LYS A 94 -13.72 -15.31 1.77
CA LYS A 94 -12.77 -14.39 1.13
C LYS A 94 -11.37 -14.99 1.06
N GLN A 95 -10.65 -14.60 0.01
CA GLN A 95 -9.26 -14.95 -0.18
C GLN A 95 -8.36 -13.88 0.42
N ILE A 96 -7.29 -14.31 1.09
CA ILE A 96 -6.19 -13.48 1.56
C ILE A 96 -4.96 -13.91 0.76
N LEU A 97 -4.37 -12.96 0.05
CA LEU A 97 -3.23 -13.16 -0.84
C LEU A 97 -1.97 -12.59 -0.19
N VAL A 98 -0.90 -13.38 -0.12
CA VAL A 98 0.36 -12.99 0.54
C VAL A 98 1.51 -12.97 -0.48
N ASP A 99 2.41 -12.00 -0.31
CA ASP A 99 3.60 -11.76 -1.17
C ASP A 99 3.22 -11.61 -2.65
N ASP A 100 2.40 -10.60 -2.93
CA ASP A 100 1.93 -10.25 -4.28
C ASP A 100 1.15 -11.39 -4.97
N GLY A 101 0.34 -12.12 -4.18
CA GLY A 101 -0.50 -13.20 -4.70
C GLY A 101 0.20 -14.55 -4.88
N LYS A 102 1.44 -14.71 -4.42
CA LYS A 102 2.15 -16.00 -4.51
C LYS A 102 1.55 -17.10 -3.64
N LEU A 103 0.96 -16.74 -2.51
CA LEU A 103 0.29 -17.67 -1.62
C LEU A 103 -1.14 -17.22 -1.38
N GLY A 104 -2.10 -18.09 -1.71
CA GLY A 104 -3.51 -17.89 -1.42
C GLY A 104 -3.93 -18.59 -0.13
N LEU A 105 -4.78 -17.90 0.64
CA LEU A 105 -5.40 -18.40 1.86
C LEU A 105 -6.91 -18.16 1.78
N THR A 106 -7.75 -19.17 1.99
CA THR A 106 -9.21 -18.97 2.08
C THR A 106 -9.62 -18.80 3.54
N VAL A 107 -10.36 -17.75 3.89
CA VAL A 107 -11.00 -17.61 5.21
C VAL A 107 -12.13 -18.62 5.34
N VAL A 108 -12.03 -19.54 6.29
CA VAL A 108 -13.06 -20.57 6.52
C VAL A 108 -13.89 -20.35 7.78
N GLU A 109 -13.37 -19.59 8.74
CA GLU A 109 -14.06 -19.26 9.98
C GLU A 109 -13.49 -17.95 10.57
N LYS A 110 -14.30 -17.26 11.36
CA LYS A 110 -13.93 -16.02 12.07
C LYS A 110 -14.04 -16.24 13.58
N ASP A 111 -12.93 -16.06 14.30
CA ASP A 111 -12.90 -16.06 15.75
C ASP A 111 -12.96 -14.62 16.27
N ALA A 112 -14.16 -14.18 16.63
CA ALA A 112 -14.41 -12.81 17.09
C ALA A 112 -13.79 -12.51 18.47
N VAL A 113 -13.56 -13.53 19.30
CA VAL A 113 -12.99 -13.34 20.64
C VAL A 113 -11.52 -12.96 20.53
N ASN A 114 -10.79 -13.65 19.65
CA ASN A 114 -9.36 -13.42 19.45
C ASN A 114 -9.04 -12.40 18.34
N ARG A 115 -10.05 -12.02 17.52
CA ARG A 115 -9.87 -11.20 16.31
C ARG A 115 -8.93 -11.88 15.30
N GLU A 116 -9.26 -13.13 14.99
CA GLU A 116 -8.46 -13.99 14.12
C GLU A 116 -9.32 -14.69 13.08
N PHE A 117 -8.81 -14.78 11.87
CA PHE A 117 -9.35 -15.66 10.85
C PHE A 117 -8.75 -17.04 11.00
N VAL A 118 -9.57 -18.07 10.80
CA VAL A 118 -9.09 -19.41 10.52
C VAL A 118 -9.07 -19.56 9.01
N VAL A 119 -7.93 -19.96 8.46
CA VAL A 119 -7.73 -20.02 7.01
C VAL A 119 -7.23 -21.39 6.56
N LEU A 120 -7.51 -21.72 5.30
CA LEU A 120 -6.92 -22.87 4.60
C LEU A 120 -5.93 -22.37 3.54
N VAL A 121 -4.78 -23.01 3.44
CA VAL A 121 -3.77 -22.73 2.42
C VAL A 121 -4.21 -23.30 1.08
N GLU A 122 -4.18 -22.49 0.03
CA GLU A 122 -4.69 -22.87 -1.30
C GLU A 122 -3.62 -23.47 -2.22
N ASN A 123 -2.34 -23.16 -1.97
CA ASN A 123 -1.21 -23.66 -2.73
C ASN A 123 0.05 -23.78 -1.85
N ASP A 124 1.00 -24.61 -2.25
CA ASP A 124 2.28 -24.72 -1.54
C ASP A 124 3.06 -23.41 -1.64
N GLY A 125 3.72 -23.02 -0.55
CA GLY A 125 4.52 -21.80 -0.55
C GLY A 125 5.09 -21.43 0.81
N VAL A 126 5.62 -20.21 0.90
CA VAL A 126 6.20 -19.67 2.12
C VAL A 126 5.58 -18.31 2.44
N ILE A 127 5.41 -18.04 3.73
CA ILE A 127 5.11 -16.71 4.24
C ILE A 127 6.37 -16.18 4.90
N ALA A 128 6.86 -15.04 4.44
CA ALA A 128 7.95 -14.30 5.05
C ALA A 128 7.42 -13.06 5.80
N LYS A 129 8.27 -12.47 6.64
CA LYS A 129 7.93 -11.25 7.39
C LYS A 129 7.83 -10.02 6.48
N GLN A 130 6.97 -9.07 6.85
CA GLN A 130 6.81 -7.78 6.19
C GLN A 130 6.46 -7.87 4.69
N LYS A 131 5.77 -8.93 4.30
CA LYS A 131 5.27 -9.14 2.93
C LYS A 131 3.91 -8.50 2.74
N GLY A 132 3.64 -7.97 1.55
CA GLY A 132 2.34 -7.40 1.19
C GLY A 132 1.23 -8.45 1.32
N VAL A 133 0.08 -8.02 1.83
CA VAL A 133 -1.13 -8.82 1.95
C VAL A 133 -2.26 -8.08 1.25
N ASN A 134 -2.98 -8.78 0.38
CA ASN A 134 -4.14 -8.26 -0.34
C ASN A 134 -5.36 -9.10 0.02
N ILE A 135 -6.52 -8.46 0.11
CA ILE A 135 -7.80 -9.14 0.37
C ILE A 135 -8.76 -8.69 -0.74
N PRO A 136 -8.71 -9.35 -1.92
CA PRO A 136 -9.42 -8.91 -3.11
C PRO A 136 -10.92 -8.68 -2.87
N TYR A 137 -11.47 -7.70 -3.58
CA TYR A 137 -12.90 -7.35 -3.50
C TYR A 137 -13.39 -7.03 -2.09
N THR A 138 -12.52 -6.48 -1.24
CA THR A 138 -12.85 -6.13 0.15
C THR A 138 -12.60 -4.64 0.39
N LYS A 139 -13.61 -3.94 0.90
CA LYS A 139 -13.53 -2.50 1.17
C LYS A 139 -12.87 -2.26 2.51
N ILE A 140 -11.54 -2.14 2.50
CA ILE A 140 -10.77 -1.82 3.71
C ILE A 140 -10.82 -0.31 3.95
N PRO A 141 -11.25 0.16 5.14
CA PRO A 141 -11.45 1.57 5.44
C PRO A 141 -10.13 2.29 5.77
N PHE A 142 -9.10 2.13 4.94
CA PHE A 142 -7.84 2.85 5.12
C PHE A 142 -8.06 4.36 5.17
N PRO A 143 -7.26 5.10 5.96
CA PRO A 143 -7.23 6.55 5.86
C PRO A 143 -6.86 6.97 4.43
N ALA A 144 -7.36 8.13 4.00
CA ALA A 144 -7.06 8.70 2.68
C ALA A 144 -5.55 8.93 2.46
N LEU A 145 -4.82 9.17 3.54
CA LEU A 145 -3.38 9.39 3.51
C LEU A 145 -2.74 8.88 4.80
N ALA A 146 -1.66 8.09 4.69
CA ALA A 146 -0.88 7.68 5.85
C ALA A 146 -0.01 8.83 6.38
N GLU A 147 0.35 8.80 7.67
CA GLU A 147 1.22 9.82 8.28
C GLU A 147 2.56 9.94 7.55
N ARG A 148 3.13 8.80 7.16
CA ARG A 148 4.35 8.73 6.34
C ARG A 148 4.16 9.40 4.98
N ASP A 149 3.07 9.10 4.28
CA ASP A 149 2.83 9.70 2.96
C ASP A 149 2.67 11.23 3.06
N ASN A 150 2.01 11.74 4.11
CA ASN A 150 1.95 13.18 4.36
C ASN A 150 3.34 13.80 4.57
N ALA A 151 4.22 13.13 5.33
CA ALA A 151 5.60 13.59 5.51
C ALA A 151 6.40 13.54 4.20
N ASP A 152 6.27 12.45 3.44
CA ASP A 152 6.93 12.23 2.15
C ASP A 152 6.50 13.28 1.11
N ILE A 153 5.19 13.56 1.01
CA ILE A 153 4.65 14.59 0.12
C ILE A 153 5.22 15.96 0.48
N ARG A 154 5.18 16.37 1.75
CA ARG A 154 5.70 17.67 2.17
C ARG A 154 7.19 17.83 1.88
N PHE A 155 7.97 16.81 2.19
CA PHE A 155 9.38 16.77 1.84
C PHE A 155 9.56 16.94 0.32
N GLY A 156 8.84 16.17 -0.49
CA GLY A 156 8.90 16.27 -1.93
C GLY A 156 8.53 17.66 -2.46
N LEU A 157 7.49 18.28 -1.92
CA LEU A 157 7.07 19.63 -2.28
C LEU A 157 8.18 20.67 -2.00
N GLU A 158 8.88 20.56 -0.86
CA GLU A 158 10.06 21.38 -0.56
C GLU A 158 11.20 21.16 -1.58
N GLN A 159 11.31 19.94 -2.13
CA GLN A 159 12.27 19.60 -3.17
C GLN A 159 11.85 20.05 -4.58
N GLY A 160 10.67 20.67 -4.76
CA GLY A 160 10.21 21.19 -6.06
C GLY A 160 9.80 20.11 -7.05
N LEU A 161 8.87 19.23 -6.64
CA LEU A 161 8.23 18.24 -7.51
C LEU A 161 7.39 18.88 -8.63
N ASN A 162 7.13 18.10 -9.68
CA ASN A 162 6.15 18.44 -10.70
C ASN A 162 4.88 17.60 -10.59
N PHE A 163 5.04 16.36 -10.10
CA PHE A 163 3.98 15.35 -10.07
C PHE A 163 3.98 14.58 -8.75
N ILE A 164 2.79 14.21 -8.29
CA ILE A 164 2.60 13.23 -7.22
C ILE A 164 1.72 12.10 -7.77
N ALA A 165 2.22 10.87 -7.72
CA ALA A 165 1.44 9.67 -7.96
C ALA A 165 0.94 9.13 -6.61
N ILE A 166 -0.38 9.17 -6.43
CA ILE A 166 -1.06 8.82 -5.18
C ILE A 166 -1.43 7.34 -5.26
N SER A 167 -0.88 6.53 -4.35
CA SER A 167 -1.09 5.08 -4.29
C SER A 167 -2.43 4.73 -3.65
N PHE A 168 -3.01 3.63 -4.09
CA PHE A 168 -4.26 3.03 -3.61
C PHE A 168 -5.44 4.02 -3.54
N VAL A 169 -5.57 4.88 -4.56
CA VAL A 169 -6.71 5.81 -4.65
C VAL A 169 -8.00 5.03 -4.85
N ARG A 170 -8.96 5.26 -3.96
CA ARG A 170 -10.25 4.56 -3.94
C ARG A 170 -11.43 5.49 -4.18
N THR A 171 -11.26 6.79 -3.89
CA THR A 171 -12.31 7.80 -4.00
C THR A 171 -11.74 9.16 -4.41
N ALA A 172 -12.59 10.07 -4.90
CA ALA A 172 -12.20 11.45 -5.18
C ALA A 172 -11.60 12.15 -3.95
N LYS A 173 -12.12 11.84 -2.76
CA LYS A 173 -11.65 12.38 -1.48
C LYS A 173 -10.17 12.11 -1.22
N ASP A 174 -9.67 10.94 -1.63
CA ASP A 174 -8.24 10.59 -1.46
C ASP A 174 -7.35 11.57 -2.24
N VAL A 175 -7.78 11.96 -3.44
CA VAL A 175 -7.09 12.94 -4.28
C VAL A 175 -7.20 14.36 -3.69
N GLU A 176 -8.40 14.73 -3.23
CA GLU A 176 -8.65 16.05 -2.62
C GLU A 176 -7.80 16.30 -1.37
N VAL A 177 -7.56 15.27 -0.55
CA VAL A 177 -6.68 15.38 0.62
C VAL A 177 -5.26 15.79 0.20
N VAL A 178 -4.69 15.15 -0.81
CA VAL A 178 -3.35 15.52 -1.34
C VAL A 178 -3.39 16.90 -2.00
N ARG A 179 -4.46 17.23 -2.73
CA ARG A 179 -4.63 18.55 -3.34
C ARG A 179 -4.64 19.68 -2.30
N ASN A 180 -5.25 19.45 -1.15
CA ASN A 180 -5.25 20.41 -0.05
C ASN A 180 -3.85 20.62 0.53
N ILE A 181 -3.01 19.57 0.60
CA ILE A 181 -1.60 19.68 1.01
C ILE A 181 -0.79 20.52 -0.01
N CYS A 182 -1.03 20.33 -1.31
CA CYS A 182 -0.40 21.17 -2.33
C CYS A 182 -0.82 22.64 -2.16
N LYS A 183 -2.11 22.92 -1.93
CA LYS A 183 -2.64 24.27 -1.75
C LYS A 183 -2.08 24.99 -0.53
N GLU A 184 -2.11 24.34 0.63
CA GLU A 184 -1.64 24.95 1.87
C GLU A 184 -0.12 25.23 1.87
N THR A 185 0.65 24.49 1.06
CA THR A 185 2.10 24.69 0.91
C THR A 185 2.48 25.61 -0.25
N GLY A 186 1.50 26.15 -0.99
CA GLY A 186 1.74 27.02 -2.15
C GLY A 186 2.22 26.30 -3.41
N ASN A 187 1.96 24.99 -3.50
CA ASN A 187 2.38 24.10 -4.59
C ASN A 187 1.21 23.67 -5.50
N ASP A 188 0.21 24.52 -5.70
CA ASP A 188 -0.99 24.27 -6.52
C ASP A 188 -0.68 23.85 -7.97
N HIS A 189 0.54 24.11 -8.43
CA HIS A 189 1.03 23.77 -9.76
C HIS A 189 1.40 22.28 -9.92
N VAL A 190 1.55 21.54 -8.81
CA VAL A 190 1.92 20.13 -8.82
C VAL A 190 0.72 19.30 -9.27
N GLN A 191 0.89 18.49 -10.31
CA GLN A 191 -0.20 17.67 -10.84
C GLN A 191 -0.30 16.33 -10.09
N LEU A 192 -1.52 15.91 -9.83
CA LEU A 192 -1.85 14.70 -9.08
C LEU A 192 -2.29 13.59 -10.01
N PHE A 193 -1.56 12.47 -9.96
CA PHE A 193 -1.86 11.26 -10.71
C PHE A 193 -2.44 10.21 -9.75
N ALA A 194 -3.72 9.90 -9.90
CA ALA A 194 -4.34 8.84 -9.11
C ALA A 194 -3.91 7.47 -9.65
N LYS A 195 -3.35 6.61 -8.80
CA LYS A 195 -3.00 5.23 -9.15
C LYS A 195 -4.20 4.34 -8.86
N ILE A 196 -4.69 3.69 -9.91
CA ILE A 196 -5.82 2.75 -9.83
C ILE A 196 -5.24 1.35 -9.66
N GLU A 197 -5.39 0.83 -8.44
CA GLU A 197 -4.71 -0.37 -7.95
C GLU A 197 -5.69 -1.42 -7.41
N ASN A 198 -6.97 -1.07 -7.19
CA ASN A 198 -7.98 -1.99 -6.67
C ASN A 198 -9.37 -1.81 -7.28
N GLN A 199 -10.26 -2.76 -6.99
CA GLN A 199 -11.63 -2.75 -7.51
C GLN A 199 -12.40 -1.49 -7.10
N GLN A 200 -12.22 -0.99 -5.87
CA GLN A 200 -12.92 0.21 -5.42
C GLN A 200 -12.53 1.46 -6.22
N GLY A 201 -11.25 1.61 -6.58
CA GLY A 201 -10.79 2.69 -7.45
C GLY A 201 -11.34 2.58 -8.87
N ILE A 202 -11.55 1.35 -9.37
CA ILE A 202 -12.23 1.12 -10.65
C ILE A 202 -13.71 1.50 -10.56
N ASP A 203 -14.40 1.08 -9.50
CA ASP A 203 -15.83 1.35 -9.29
C ASP A 203 -16.12 2.87 -9.20
N ASN A 204 -15.18 3.63 -8.64
CA ASN A 204 -15.28 5.08 -8.46
C ASN A 204 -14.44 5.88 -9.49
N ILE A 205 -14.06 5.26 -10.62
CA ILE A 205 -13.09 5.86 -11.55
C ILE A 205 -13.52 7.23 -12.09
N ASP A 206 -14.82 7.43 -12.32
CA ASP A 206 -15.35 8.68 -12.88
C ASP A 206 -15.12 9.87 -11.93
N GLU A 207 -15.41 9.71 -10.62
CA GLU A 207 -15.18 10.77 -9.64
C GLU A 207 -13.68 11.00 -9.39
N ILE A 208 -12.85 9.95 -9.51
CA ILE A 208 -11.40 10.06 -9.36
C ILE A 208 -10.79 10.83 -10.54
N ILE A 209 -11.25 10.56 -11.77
CA ILE A 209 -10.83 11.28 -12.98
C ILE A 209 -11.14 12.76 -12.85
N GLU A 210 -12.31 13.13 -12.34
CA GLU A 210 -12.70 14.54 -12.17
C GLU A 210 -11.83 15.26 -11.12
N ALA A 211 -11.39 14.55 -10.07
CA ALA A 211 -10.59 15.13 -9.00
C ALA A 211 -9.07 15.18 -9.29
N ALA A 212 -8.57 14.30 -10.15
CA ALA A 212 -7.15 14.14 -10.48
C ALA A 212 -6.73 14.87 -11.76
N ASP A 213 -5.44 15.13 -11.91
CA ASP A 213 -4.87 15.73 -13.13
C ASP A 213 -4.45 14.65 -14.16
N GLY A 214 -4.41 13.38 -13.72
CA GLY A 214 -4.11 12.23 -14.55
C GLY A 214 -4.33 10.92 -13.81
N ILE A 215 -4.30 9.82 -14.56
CA ILE A 215 -4.47 8.46 -14.04
C ILE A 215 -3.21 7.63 -14.34
N MET A 216 -2.82 6.79 -13.39
CA MET A 216 -1.79 5.77 -13.56
C MET A 216 -2.40 4.37 -13.40
N ILE A 217 -2.34 3.56 -14.46
CA ILE A 217 -2.91 2.21 -14.49
C ILE A 217 -1.88 1.21 -13.99
N ALA A 218 -2.03 0.76 -12.75
CA ALA A 218 -1.15 -0.18 -12.08
C ALA A 218 -1.61 -1.63 -12.34
N ARG A 219 -1.36 -2.12 -13.57
CA ARG A 219 -1.81 -3.45 -14.02
C ARG A 219 -1.33 -4.61 -13.15
N GLY A 220 -0.20 -4.46 -12.46
CA GLY A 220 0.33 -5.49 -11.56
C GLY A 220 -0.56 -5.66 -10.35
N ASP A 221 -0.82 -4.58 -9.63
CA ASP A 221 -1.68 -4.54 -8.45
C ASP A 221 -3.13 -4.92 -8.80
N MET A 222 -3.67 -4.39 -9.91
CA MET A 222 -4.99 -4.80 -10.40
C MET A 222 -5.09 -6.27 -10.81
N GLY A 223 -3.97 -6.93 -11.12
CA GLY A 223 -3.96 -8.36 -11.44
C GLY A 223 -4.04 -9.25 -10.20
N ILE A 224 -3.85 -8.67 -9.01
CA ILE A 224 -3.96 -9.32 -7.71
C ILE A 224 -5.39 -9.17 -7.15
N GLU A 225 -6.07 -8.08 -7.51
CA GLU A 225 -7.45 -7.75 -7.10
C GLU A 225 -8.55 -8.47 -7.88
#